data_AF-A0A0D1VLG4-F1
#
_entry.id   AF-A0A0D1VLG4-F1
#
_cell.length_a   1.000
_cell.length_b   1.000
_cell.length_c   1.000
_cell.angle_alpha   90.00
_cell.angle_beta   90.00
_cell.angle_gamma   90.00
#
_symmetry.space_group_name_H-M   'P 1'
#
loop_
_entity.id
_entity.type
_entity.pdbx_description
1 polymer ?
#
loop_
_entity_poly.entity_id
_entity_poly.type
_entity_poly.pdbx_seq_one_letter_code
_entity_poly.pdbx_strand_id
1 'polypeptide(L)'
;MRLHLGLKAALAVGAFCAQCTAQTYQRLGSCPTLGCILPPDQADFLPGQYFDIRVETHAPLNGSEVIPGYTNPDTNFTLTIARDGQAPKAAASFFNISEPTLETWNFTWYEDLFAKAANTPSQVRVAAKAYRHVALYQPGNYIATLNYRNGSATYANWTVRDIAPTRKAKNVVMFIGDGMTTNMITAARLIAHHQINGKYQSKLAMDSFPVLGHQMTHSLDSYITDSANSATALYTGHKSTVNALGVYADSSKTSFDDPKVETIAEIFYRLYKGGVGIVSTAFIADATPAALTAHTRDRGQYGAVIDSFLNGITNYTWTNWSGPDVLFGGGAEQFYPGKGSFQGKDYYAEFAKKNYTVVQNNTALQKSSN
;
A
#
# COMPACT_ATOMS: atom_id res chain seq x y z
N MET A 1 -40.56 51.80 -40.82
CA MET A 1 -41.24 50.59 -41.31
C MET A 1 -40.47 49.39 -40.75
N ARG A 2 -40.68 49.12 -39.46
CA ARG A 2 -41.35 47.91 -38.93
C ARG A 2 -40.67 46.61 -39.36
N LEU A 3 -39.91 46.00 -38.44
CA LEU A 3 -40.06 44.56 -38.22
C LEU A 3 -40.19 44.30 -36.71
N HIS A 4 -41.25 43.57 -36.39
CA HIS A 4 -41.81 43.38 -35.06
C HIS A 4 -41.10 42.30 -34.25
N LEU A 5 -41.10 42.52 -32.93
CA LEU A 5 -41.01 41.50 -31.88
C LEU A 5 -41.90 40.28 -32.16
N GLY A 6 -41.35 39.09 -31.97
CA GLY A 6 -42.08 37.83 -31.89
C GLY A 6 -41.47 36.94 -30.82
N LEU A 7 -41.97 37.09 -29.61
CA LEU A 7 -41.58 36.43 -28.37
C LEU A 7 -41.90 34.93 -28.40
N LYS A 8 -40.90 34.04 -28.29
CA LYS A 8 -41.02 32.70 -27.66
C LYS A 8 -39.68 32.29 -27.05
N ALA A 9 -39.45 32.73 -25.82
CA ALA A 9 -38.42 32.17 -24.96
C ALA A 9 -38.90 30.82 -24.44
N ALA A 10 -38.29 29.72 -24.89
CA ALA A 10 -38.32 28.45 -24.20
C ALA A 10 -36.98 28.31 -23.47
N LEU A 11 -36.96 28.72 -22.19
CA LEU A 11 -35.87 28.37 -21.29
C LEU A 11 -35.88 26.86 -21.09
N ALA A 12 -34.98 26.15 -21.77
CA ALA A 12 -34.57 24.82 -21.31
C ALA A 12 -33.57 25.03 -20.16
N VAL A 13 -34.09 25.18 -18.94
CA VAL A 13 -33.28 24.99 -17.73
C VAL A 13 -32.98 23.50 -17.66
N GLY A 14 -31.91 23.08 -18.32
CA GLY A 14 -31.30 21.79 -18.09
C GLY A 14 -30.82 21.75 -16.65
N ALA A 15 -31.59 21.12 -15.78
CA ALA A 15 -31.17 20.79 -14.44
C ALA A 15 -29.98 19.83 -14.53
N PHE A 16 -28.77 20.39 -14.58
CA PHE A 16 -27.58 19.66 -14.15
C PHE A 16 -27.73 19.44 -12.65
N CYS A 17 -28.45 18.38 -12.27
CA CYS A 17 -28.16 17.70 -11.02
C CYS A 17 -26.76 17.12 -11.18
N ALA A 18 -25.74 17.95 -10.93
CA ALA A 18 -24.49 17.42 -10.45
C ALA A 18 -24.85 16.65 -9.18
N GLN A 19 -24.91 15.32 -9.28
CA GLN A 19 -24.86 14.50 -8.10
C GLN A 19 -23.55 14.85 -7.43
N CYS A 20 -23.60 15.73 -6.43
CA CYS A 20 -22.61 15.74 -5.38
C CYS A 20 -22.67 14.35 -4.77
N THR A 21 -21.87 13.42 -5.29
CA THR A 21 -21.53 12.22 -4.57
C THR A 21 -20.71 12.71 -3.39
N ALA A 22 -21.41 12.98 -2.28
CA ALA A 22 -20.77 13.14 -0.99
C ALA A 22 -19.81 11.96 -0.86
N GLN A 23 -18.56 12.26 -0.50
CA GLN A 23 -17.49 11.29 -0.36
C GLN A 23 -17.95 10.22 0.62
N THR A 24 -18.48 9.11 0.10
CA THR A 24 -18.94 8.00 0.91
C THR A 24 -17.69 7.38 1.52
N TYR A 25 -17.75 7.08 2.81
CA TYR A 25 -16.84 6.13 3.42
C TYR A 25 -16.95 4.87 2.56
N GLN A 26 -15.92 4.54 1.78
CA GLN A 26 -15.95 3.35 0.92
C GLN A 26 -15.63 2.14 1.81
N ARG A 27 -16.41 1.07 1.68
CA ARG A 27 -16.28 -0.18 2.46
C ARG A 27 -14.84 -0.68 2.56
N LEU A 28 -14.12 -0.57 1.44
CA LEU A 28 -12.68 -0.71 1.31
C LEU A 28 -12.31 0.35 0.27
N GLY A 29 -11.36 1.27 0.53
CA GLY A 29 -11.05 2.42 -0.35
C GLY A 29 -10.63 2.07 -1.79
N SER A 30 -10.47 0.78 -2.07
CA SER A 30 -10.13 0.19 -3.36
C SER A 30 -11.29 -0.59 -4.01
N CYS A 31 -12.48 -0.61 -3.40
CA CYS A 31 -13.65 -1.36 -3.85
C CYS A 31 -14.88 -0.46 -4.02
N PRO A 32 -15.01 0.24 -5.16
CA PRO A 32 -16.07 1.21 -5.40
C PRO A 32 -17.44 0.57 -5.71
N THR A 33 -17.50 -0.75 -5.94
CA THR A 33 -18.74 -1.50 -6.22
C THR A 33 -18.78 -2.78 -5.38
N LEU A 34 -19.69 -3.72 -5.69
CA LEU A 34 -19.76 -5.01 -5.01
C LEU A 34 -18.74 -6.03 -5.53
N GLY A 35 -18.01 -5.74 -6.62
CA GLY A 35 -16.89 -6.53 -7.11
C GLY A 35 -15.58 -5.75 -6.93
N CYS A 36 -14.64 -6.31 -6.18
CA CYS A 36 -13.36 -5.68 -5.87
C CYS A 36 -12.24 -6.35 -6.67
N ILE A 37 -11.30 -5.55 -7.19
CA ILE A 37 -10.02 -6.02 -7.73
C ILE A 37 -8.92 -5.29 -6.98
N LEU A 38 -7.98 -6.03 -6.40
CA LEU A 38 -6.76 -5.54 -5.79
C LEU A 38 -5.60 -6.22 -6.50
N PRO A 39 -4.62 -5.50 -7.08
CA PRO A 39 -4.46 -4.05 -7.08
C PRO A 39 -5.60 -3.29 -7.78
N PRO A 40 -5.99 -2.10 -7.29
CA PRO A 40 -7.11 -1.35 -7.86
C PRO A 40 -6.78 -0.81 -9.25
N ASP A 41 -7.79 -0.21 -9.89
CA ASP A 41 -7.62 0.54 -11.13
C ASP A 41 -6.51 1.61 -11.02
N GLN A 42 -5.85 1.89 -12.13
CA GLN A 42 -4.75 2.86 -12.24
C GLN A 42 -3.50 2.51 -11.41
N ALA A 43 -3.28 1.22 -11.13
CA ALA A 43 -2.02 0.76 -10.54
C ALA A 43 -0.92 0.67 -11.61
N ASP A 44 0.29 1.10 -11.24
CA ASP A 44 1.47 0.98 -12.08
C ASP A 44 2.40 -0.09 -11.54
N PHE A 45 3.10 -0.80 -12.42
CA PHE A 45 4.04 -1.86 -12.05
C PHE A 45 5.37 -1.66 -12.75
N LEU A 46 6.43 -2.15 -12.12
CA LEU A 46 7.68 -2.44 -12.82
C LEU A 46 7.61 -3.82 -13.49
N PRO A 47 8.20 -4.01 -14.68
CA PRO A 47 8.41 -5.32 -15.29
C PRO A 47 9.01 -6.33 -14.31
N GLY A 48 8.28 -7.40 -14.03
CA GLY A 48 8.71 -8.48 -13.14
C GLY A 48 8.67 -8.13 -11.64
N GLN A 49 8.00 -7.05 -11.23
CA GLN A 49 7.64 -6.80 -9.84
C GLN A 49 6.60 -7.82 -9.38
N TYR A 50 6.81 -8.41 -8.20
CA TYR A 50 5.86 -9.34 -7.62
C TYR A 50 4.71 -8.61 -6.93
N PHE A 51 3.51 -9.16 -7.08
CA PHE A 51 2.32 -8.73 -6.39
C PHE A 51 1.33 -9.89 -6.24
N ASP A 52 0.40 -9.75 -5.32
CA ASP A 52 -0.78 -10.61 -5.25
C ASP A 52 -1.95 -9.91 -5.94
N ILE A 53 -2.84 -10.70 -6.54
CA ILE A 53 -4.18 -10.24 -6.94
C ILE A 53 -5.20 -10.83 -5.97
N ARG A 54 -6.03 -9.99 -5.37
CA ARG A 54 -7.25 -10.41 -4.66
C ARG A 54 -8.46 -9.93 -5.44
N VAL A 55 -9.42 -10.83 -5.64
CA VAL A 55 -10.76 -10.47 -6.09
C VAL A 55 -11.79 -10.87 -5.04
N GLU A 56 -12.76 -10.00 -4.80
CA GLU A 56 -13.84 -10.23 -3.84
C GLU A 56 -15.18 -9.87 -4.48
N THR A 57 -16.20 -10.70 -4.28
CA THR A 57 -17.59 -10.34 -4.52
C THR A 57 -18.28 -10.19 -3.18
N HIS A 58 -19.00 -9.08 -3.01
CA HIS A 58 -19.65 -8.70 -1.77
C HIS A 58 -21.15 -8.82 -1.89
N ALA A 59 -21.80 -9.33 -0.83
CA ALA A 59 -23.24 -9.30 -0.63
C ALA A 59 -23.57 -8.64 0.72
N PRO A 60 -23.88 -7.34 0.73
CA PRO A 60 -24.32 -6.63 1.92
C PRO A 60 -25.68 -7.15 2.41
N LEU A 61 -25.80 -7.36 3.72
CA LEU A 61 -27.02 -7.89 4.36
C LEU A 61 -27.90 -6.79 4.96
N ASN A 62 -27.31 -5.63 5.24
CA ASN A 62 -27.95 -4.42 5.75
C ASN A 62 -27.17 -3.19 5.22
N GLY A 63 -27.69 -2.00 5.52
CA GLY A 63 -27.08 -0.75 5.10
C GLY A 63 -27.48 -0.29 3.70
N SER A 64 -26.81 0.74 3.20
CA SER A 64 -27.16 1.43 1.95
C SER A 64 -26.81 0.66 0.69
N GLU A 65 -25.91 -0.33 0.77
CA GLU A 65 -25.46 -1.13 -0.38
C GLU A 65 -26.24 -2.46 -0.59
N VAL A 66 -27.33 -2.68 0.15
CA VAL A 66 -28.14 -3.91 0.01
C VAL A 66 -28.80 -3.96 -1.36
N ILE A 67 -28.69 -5.12 -2.00
CA ILE A 67 -29.44 -5.43 -3.21
C ILE A 67 -30.56 -6.43 -2.87
N PRO A 68 -31.85 -6.08 -3.11
CA PRO A 68 -32.96 -6.98 -2.84
C PRO A 68 -32.77 -8.36 -3.49
N GLY A 69 -32.91 -9.41 -2.68
CA GLY A 69 -32.75 -10.81 -3.12
C GLY A 69 -31.30 -11.30 -3.28
N TYR A 70 -30.30 -10.44 -3.12
CA TYR A 70 -28.89 -10.80 -3.24
C TYR A 70 -28.23 -10.84 -1.85
N THR A 71 -28.35 -12.00 -1.19
CA THR A 71 -27.88 -12.23 0.19
C THR A 71 -26.67 -13.15 0.26
N ASN A 72 -26.27 -13.76 -0.85
CA ASN A 72 -25.08 -14.58 -0.97
C ASN A 72 -24.18 -13.98 -2.05
N PRO A 73 -22.87 -13.87 -1.80
CA PRO A 73 -21.93 -13.38 -2.79
C PRO A 73 -21.90 -14.34 -3.98
N ASP A 74 -21.70 -13.80 -5.18
CA ASP A 74 -21.49 -14.65 -6.36
C ASP A 74 -20.22 -15.49 -6.15
N THR A 75 -20.31 -16.81 -6.28
CA THR A 75 -19.17 -17.75 -6.15
C THR A 75 -18.63 -18.21 -7.50
N ASN A 76 -19.32 -17.88 -8.60
CA ASN A 76 -18.99 -18.27 -9.97
C ASN A 76 -18.36 -17.11 -10.75
N PHE A 77 -17.84 -16.10 -10.06
CA PHE A 77 -17.14 -15.00 -10.70
C PHE A 77 -15.89 -15.51 -11.43
N THR A 78 -15.50 -14.75 -12.46
CA THR A 78 -14.30 -15.03 -13.24
C THR A 78 -13.41 -13.80 -13.30
N LEU A 79 -12.10 -14.02 -13.25
CA LEU A 79 -11.10 -12.99 -13.47
C LEU A 79 -10.38 -13.27 -14.79
N THR A 80 -10.38 -12.30 -15.69
CA THR A 80 -9.56 -12.33 -16.91
C THR A 80 -8.55 -11.20 -16.94
N ILE A 81 -7.41 -11.46 -17.56
CA ILE A 81 -6.36 -10.48 -17.82
C ILE A 81 -6.18 -10.38 -19.33
N ALA A 82 -6.13 -9.16 -19.85
CA ALA A 82 -5.75 -8.87 -21.22
C ALA A 82 -4.66 -7.80 -21.26
N ARG A 83 -3.70 -7.95 -22.18
CA ARG A 83 -2.78 -6.88 -22.56
C ARG A 83 -3.35 -6.17 -23.78
N ASP A 84 -3.09 -4.88 -23.94
CA ASP A 84 -3.52 -4.12 -25.12
C ASP A 84 -3.28 -4.88 -26.45
N GLY A 85 -4.34 -4.99 -27.25
CA GLY A 85 -4.33 -5.70 -28.53
C GLY A 85 -4.34 -7.22 -28.46
N GLN A 86 -4.46 -7.82 -27.27
CA GLN A 86 -4.55 -9.27 -27.08
C GLN A 86 -5.92 -9.70 -26.54
N ALA A 87 -6.32 -10.93 -26.87
CA ALA A 87 -7.54 -11.50 -26.33
C ALA A 87 -7.43 -11.74 -24.81
N PRO A 88 -8.49 -11.49 -24.02
CA PRO A 88 -8.51 -11.81 -22.60
C PRO A 88 -8.27 -13.30 -22.33
N LYS A 89 -7.51 -13.60 -21.28
CA LYS A 89 -7.28 -14.96 -20.78
C LYS A 89 -7.70 -15.04 -19.32
N ALA A 90 -8.16 -16.21 -18.88
CA ALA A 90 -8.39 -16.47 -17.46
C ALA A 90 -7.09 -16.21 -16.67
N ALA A 91 -7.18 -15.55 -15.51
CA ALA A 91 -6.00 -15.08 -14.76
C ALA A 91 -5.01 -16.21 -14.43
N ALA A 92 -5.50 -17.36 -13.95
CA ALA A 92 -4.63 -18.51 -13.66
C ALA A 92 -3.88 -19.01 -14.91
N SER A 93 -4.55 -19.06 -16.07
CA SER A 93 -3.91 -19.40 -17.33
C SER A 93 -2.92 -18.33 -17.79
N PHE A 94 -3.25 -17.05 -17.61
CA PHE A 94 -2.38 -15.93 -17.96
C PHE A 94 -1.06 -15.96 -17.17
N PHE A 95 -1.12 -16.20 -15.87
CA PHE A 95 0.05 -16.27 -14.98
C PHE A 95 0.69 -17.67 -14.90
N ASN A 96 0.14 -18.67 -15.59
CA ASN A 96 0.59 -20.06 -15.54
C ASN A 96 0.64 -20.63 -14.11
N ILE A 97 -0.44 -20.42 -13.36
CA ILE A 97 -0.64 -20.94 -12.01
C ILE A 97 -1.91 -21.79 -11.95
N SER A 98 -2.07 -22.56 -10.87
CA SER A 98 -3.34 -23.25 -10.61
C SER A 98 -4.41 -22.23 -10.21
N GLU A 99 -5.66 -22.47 -10.62
CA GLU A 99 -6.77 -21.63 -10.19
C GLU A 99 -6.88 -21.65 -8.66
N PRO A 100 -6.88 -20.48 -7.99
CA PRO A 100 -6.96 -20.44 -6.54
C PRO A 100 -8.27 -21.02 -6.00
N THR A 101 -8.19 -21.53 -4.78
CA THR A 101 -9.37 -22.02 -4.06
C THR A 101 -10.32 -20.86 -3.77
N LEU A 102 -11.62 -21.11 -3.90
CA LEU A 102 -12.65 -20.16 -3.50
C LEU A 102 -12.71 -20.09 -1.98
N GLU A 103 -12.66 -18.87 -1.44
CA GLU A 103 -12.76 -18.60 -0.02
C GLU A 103 -14.05 -17.83 0.27
N THR A 104 -14.63 -18.04 1.45
CA THR A 104 -15.82 -17.27 1.88
C THR A 104 -15.73 -16.89 3.35
N TRP A 105 -16.23 -15.70 3.67
CA TRP A 105 -16.32 -15.19 5.04
C TRP A 105 -17.30 -14.04 5.16
N ASN A 106 -17.47 -13.56 6.39
CA ASN A 106 -18.23 -12.36 6.69
C ASN A 106 -17.30 -11.31 7.30
N PHE A 107 -17.55 -10.05 7.01
CA PHE A 107 -16.92 -8.93 7.71
C PHE A 107 -17.94 -7.83 7.96
N THR A 108 -17.53 -6.84 8.75
CA THR A 108 -18.33 -5.68 9.09
C THR A 108 -17.59 -4.40 8.81
N TRP A 109 -18.32 -3.35 8.43
CA TRP A 109 -17.76 -2.02 8.25
C TRP A 109 -18.79 -0.96 8.66
N TYR A 110 -18.35 0.28 8.84
CA TYR A 110 -19.22 1.41 9.16
C TYR A 110 -19.35 2.32 7.95
N GLU A 111 -20.59 2.56 7.50
CA GLU A 111 -20.88 3.36 6.29
C GLU A 111 -20.50 4.82 6.42
N ASP A 112 -20.46 5.33 7.65
CA ASP A 112 -20.03 6.67 7.99
C ASP A 112 -19.72 6.78 9.49
N LEU A 113 -19.38 7.99 9.92
CA LEU A 113 -19.10 8.31 11.33
C LEU A 113 -20.35 8.23 12.22
N PHE A 114 -21.56 8.40 11.68
CA PHE A 114 -22.80 8.27 12.44
C PHE A 114 -23.13 6.82 12.74
N ALA A 115 -23.01 5.93 11.74
CA ALA A 115 -23.12 4.48 11.91
C ALA A 115 -22.07 3.96 12.90
N LYS A 116 -20.86 4.50 12.86
CA LYS A 116 -19.81 4.20 13.84
C LYS A 116 -20.20 4.67 15.24
N ALA A 117 -20.68 5.91 15.39
CA ALA A 117 -21.10 6.45 16.68
C ALA A 117 -22.32 5.71 17.26
N ALA A 118 -23.26 5.28 16.40
CA ALA A 118 -24.44 4.51 16.76
C ALA A 118 -24.15 3.01 16.96
N ASN A 119 -22.92 2.55 16.67
CA ASN A 119 -22.52 1.15 16.70
C ASN A 119 -23.44 0.25 15.83
N THR A 120 -23.79 0.72 14.64
CA THR A 120 -24.64 0.02 13.67
C THR A 120 -23.83 -0.38 12.43
N PRO A 121 -22.99 -1.43 12.51
CA PRO A 121 -22.17 -1.84 11.38
C PRO A 121 -23.01 -2.48 10.26
N SER A 122 -22.56 -2.27 9.03
CA SER A 122 -23.02 -3.03 7.87
C SER A 122 -22.29 -4.37 7.82
N GLN A 123 -23.04 -5.46 7.67
CA GLN A 123 -22.59 -6.84 7.54
C GLN A 123 -22.51 -7.22 6.08
N VAL A 124 -21.40 -7.83 5.69
CA VAL A 124 -21.13 -8.19 4.29
C VAL A 124 -20.64 -9.63 4.23
N ARG A 125 -21.25 -10.43 3.36
CA ARG A 125 -20.75 -11.76 3.00
C ARG A 125 -19.84 -11.63 1.78
N VAL A 126 -18.76 -12.39 1.79
CA VAL A 126 -17.68 -12.31 0.80
C VAL A 126 -17.44 -13.67 0.18
N ALA A 127 -17.25 -13.69 -1.14
CA ALA A 127 -16.59 -14.78 -1.83
C ALA A 127 -15.35 -14.23 -2.54
N ALA A 128 -14.22 -14.91 -2.42
CA ALA A 128 -12.94 -14.38 -2.86
C ALA A 128 -12.00 -15.44 -3.43
N LYS A 129 -11.04 -14.97 -4.23
CA LYS A 129 -9.88 -15.75 -4.69
C LYS A 129 -8.63 -14.87 -4.62
N ALA A 130 -7.51 -15.46 -4.20
CA ALA A 130 -6.20 -14.81 -4.25
C ALA A 130 -5.24 -15.51 -5.20
N TYR A 131 -4.77 -14.77 -6.21
CA TYR A 131 -3.69 -15.16 -7.10
C TYR A 131 -2.40 -14.63 -6.51
N ARG A 132 -1.64 -15.51 -5.84
CA ARG A 132 -0.47 -15.11 -5.05
C ARG A 132 0.80 -15.07 -5.88
N HIS A 133 1.67 -14.11 -5.58
CA HIS A 133 3.04 -14.03 -6.08
C HIS A 133 3.14 -14.13 -7.61
N VAL A 134 2.38 -13.26 -8.30
CA VAL A 134 2.35 -13.13 -9.77
C VAL A 134 3.18 -11.94 -10.22
N ALA A 135 3.46 -11.86 -11.54
CA ALA A 135 4.22 -10.75 -12.12
C ALA A 135 3.79 -10.46 -13.56
N LEU A 136 3.90 -9.19 -13.97
CA LEU A 136 3.75 -8.76 -15.36
C LEU A 136 5.13 -8.37 -15.91
N TYR A 137 5.57 -9.02 -16.99
CA TYR A 137 6.94 -8.84 -17.51
C TYR A 137 7.05 -7.90 -18.71
N GLN A 138 6.01 -7.80 -19.53
CA GLN A 138 6.07 -6.99 -20.75
C GLN A 138 5.52 -5.59 -20.45
N PRO A 139 6.25 -4.50 -20.74
CA PRO A 139 5.71 -3.16 -20.67
C PRO A 139 4.42 -2.98 -21.50
N GLY A 140 3.56 -2.07 -21.07
CA GLY A 140 2.29 -1.76 -21.73
C GLY A 140 1.11 -1.79 -20.76
N ASN A 141 -0.09 -1.56 -21.28
CA ASN A 141 -1.30 -1.55 -20.48
C ASN A 141 -1.95 -2.94 -20.45
N TYR A 142 -2.52 -3.23 -19.29
CA TYR A 142 -3.25 -4.44 -19.00
C TYR A 142 -4.61 -4.06 -18.42
N ILE A 143 -5.61 -4.87 -18.70
CA ILE A 143 -6.92 -4.77 -18.07
C ILE A 143 -7.23 -6.08 -17.36
N ALA A 144 -7.50 -5.98 -16.06
CA ALA A 144 -8.08 -7.04 -15.26
C ALA A 144 -9.59 -6.85 -15.19
N THR A 145 -10.34 -7.87 -15.58
CA THR A 145 -11.80 -7.83 -15.61
C THR A 145 -12.37 -8.91 -14.71
N LEU A 146 -13.04 -8.49 -13.64
CA LEU A 146 -13.82 -9.34 -12.76
C LEU A 146 -15.26 -9.35 -13.24
N ASN A 147 -15.74 -10.48 -13.77
CA ASN A 147 -17.14 -10.66 -14.14
C ASN A 147 -17.88 -11.37 -13.00
N TYR A 148 -19.01 -10.82 -12.58
CA TYR A 148 -19.81 -11.32 -11.46
C TYR A 148 -21.30 -10.99 -11.64
N ARG A 149 -22.17 -11.65 -10.86
CA ARG A 149 -23.63 -11.43 -10.81
C ARG A 149 -24.29 -11.41 -12.20
N ASN A 150 -23.93 -12.36 -13.06
CA ASN A 150 -24.52 -12.59 -14.38
C ASN A 150 -24.76 -11.29 -15.19
N GLY A 151 -23.71 -10.46 -15.32
CA GLY A 151 -23.72 -9.23 -16.14
C GLY A 151 -23.05 -8.02 -15.51
N SER A 152 -22.63 -8.09 -14.23
CA SER A 152 -21.81 -7.05 -13.61
C SER A 152 -20.33 -7.28 -13.91
N ALA A 153 -19.57 -6.20 -14.05
CA ALA A 153 -18.12 -6.27 -14.23
C ALA A 153 -17.42 -5.14 -13.48
N THR A 154 -16.27 -5.46 -12.91
CA THR A 154 -15.30 -4.49 -12.39
C THR A 154 -14.06 -4.55 -13.26
N TYR A 155 -13.49 -3.39 -13.57
CA TYR A 155 -12.29 -3.26 -14.39
C TYR A 155 -11.18 -2.60 -13.58
N ALA A 156 -9.96 -3.10 -13.73
CA ALA A 156 -8.75 -2.44 -13.23
C ALA A 156 -7.73 -2.36 -14.37
N ASN A 157 -7.40 -1.12 -14.77
CA ASN A 157 -6.39 -0.82 -15.76
C ASN A 157 -5.04 -0.70 -15.04
N TRP A 158 -4.07 -1.45 -15.51
CA TRP A 158 -2.73 -1.51 -14.96
C TRP A 158 -1.71 -1.12 -16.01
N THR A 159 -0.72 -0.31 -15.63
CA THR A 159 0.37 0.07 -16.53
C THR A 159 1.67 -0.59 -16.09
N VAL A 160 2.25 -1.44 -16.93
CA VAL A 160 3.62 -1.91 -16.72
C VAL A 160 4.56 -0.92 -17.38
N ARG A 161 5.32 -0.19 -16.57
CA ARG A 161 6.19 0.89 -17.01
C ARG A 161 7.40 0.34 -17.78
N ASP A 162 7.85 1.08 -18.78
CA ASP A 162 9.11 0.74 -19.44
C ASP A 162 10.30 1.07 -18.52
N ILE A 163 11.32 0.21 -18.50
CA ILE A 163 12.52 0.41 -17.69
C ILE A 163 13.62 0.93 -18.61
N ALA A 164 14.27 2.02 -18.20
CA ALA A 164 15.42 2.53 -18.93
C ALA A 164 16.50 1.43 -19.05
N PRO A 165 17.05 1.18 -20.26
CA PRO A 165 17.97 0.07 -20.49
C PRO A 165 19.30 0.24 -19.76
N THR A 166 19.62 1.47 -19.37
CA THR A 166 20.89 1.82 -18.74
C THR A 166 20.74 1.98 -17.23
N ARG A 167 21.48 1.16 -16.47
CA ARG A 167 21.57 1.31 -15.01
C ARG A 167 22.20 2.66 -14.66
N LYS A 168 21.46 3.50 -13.91
CA LYS A 168 21.93 4.83 -13.48
C LYS A 168 22.54 4.85 -12.08
N ALA A 169 22.05 4.01 -11.17
CA ALA A 169 22.48 4.00 -9.78
C ALA A 169 22.97 2.61 -9.36
N LYS A 170 24.10 2.57 -8.65
CA LYS A 170 24.56 1.37 -7.94
C LYS A 170 23.87 1.24 -6.58
N ASN A 171 23.76 2.36 -5.86
CA ASN A 171 23.23 2.47 -4.51
C ASN A 171 22.14 3.55 -4.46
N VAL A 172 21.18 3.40 -3.56
CA VAL A 172 20.16 4.41 -3.25
C VAL A 172 20.21 4.66 -1.75
N VAL A 173 20.27 5.94 -1.36
CA VAL A 173 20.12 6.38 0.03
C VAL A 173 18.91 7.31 0.07
N MET A 174 17.90 6.91 0.85
CA MET A 174 16.64 7.64 0.96
C MET A 174 16.48 8.19 2.37
N PHE A 175 16.44 9.52 2.49
CA PHE A 175 16.16 10.20 3.74
C PHE A 175 14.68 10.55 3.81
N ILE A 176 13.99 10.07 4.85
CA ILE A 176 12.59 10.37 5.09
C ILE A 176 12.49 11.23 6.36
N GLY A 177 12.09 12.49 6.20
CA GLY A 177 11.67 13.33 7.31
C GLY A 177 10.19 13.08 7.60
N ASP A 178 9.89 12.22 8.57
CA ASP A 178 8.51 11.91 8.94
C ASP A 178 7.77 13.19 9.41
N GLY A 179 6.61 13.47 8.81
CA GLY A 179 5.86 14.71 9.03
C GLY A 179 6.52 16.01 8.53
N MET A 180 7.65 15.94 7.82
CA MET A 180 8.45 17.12 7.45
C MET A 180 7.84 17.93 6.30
N THR A 181 6.93 18.85 6.64
CA THR A 181 6.35 19.79 5.68
C THR A 181 7.36 20.85 5.21
N THR A 182 7.07 21.53 4.10
CA THR A 182 7.88 22.65 3.60
C THR A 182 8.06 23.78 4.62
N ASN A 183 7.05 24.02 5.45
CA ASN A 183 7.10 25.00 6.54
C ASN A 183 8.11 24.58 7.63
N MET A 184 8.17 23.29 7.97
CA MET A 184 9.14 22.76 8.92
C MET A 184 10.58 22.86 8.40
N ILE A 185 10.80 22.66 7.10
CA ILE A 185 12.13 22.85 6.49
C ILE A 185 12.56 24.32 6.61
N THR A 186 11.66 25.27 6.35
CA THR A 186 11.94 26.70 6.54
C THR A 186 12.21 27.06 7.99
N ALA A 187 11.44 26.51 8.93
CA ALA A 187 11.68 26.69 10.37
C ALA A 187 13.04 26.10 10.79
N ALA A 188 13.43 24.94 10.26
CA ALA A 188 14.74 24.34 10.50
C ALA A 188 15.88 25.24 10.00
N ARG A 189 15.72 25.87 8.82
CA ARG A 189 16.70 26.86 8.34
C ARG A 189 16.83 28.05 9.28
N LEU A 190 15.70 28.55 9.79
CA LEU A 190 15.67 29.68 10.73
C LEU A 190 16.39 29.36 12.04
N ILE A 191 16.26 28.13 12.55
CA ILE A 191 16.88 27.69 13.80
C ILE A 191 18.38 27.40 13.59
N ALA A 192 18.74 26.72 12.51
CA ALA A 192 20.09 26.20 12.30
C ALA A 192 21.06 27.22 11.69
N HIS A 193 20.56 28.24 10.98
CA HIS A 193 21.39 29.16 10.21
C HIS A 193 21.08 30.62 10.52
N HIS A 194 22.12 31.45 10.50
CA HIS A 194 21.98 32.89 10.66
C HIS A 194 21.30 33.54 9.44
N GLN A 195 20.54 34.60 9.70
CA GLN A 195 19.98 35.50 8.69
C GLN A 195 20.47 36.94 8.90
N ILE A 196 20.75 37.64 7.81
CA ILE A 196 21.10 39.07 7.80
C ILE A 196 20.18 39.75 6.80
N ASN A 197 19.45 40.78 7.24
CA ASN A 197 18.49 41.52 6.40
C ASN A 197 17.48 40.60 5.68
N GLY A 198 16.98 39.56 6.36
CA GLY A 198 16.03 38.58 5.82
C GLY A 198 16.62 37.58 4.81
N LYS A 199 17.95 37.55 4.63
CA LYS A 199 18.63 36.59 3.74
C LYS A 199 19.34 35.51 4.54
N TYR A 200 19.08 34.25 4.18
CA TYR A 200 19.82 33.10 4.71
C TYR A 200 21.31 33.23 4.35
N GLN A 201 22.19 33.07 5.34
CA GLN A 201 23.65 33.12 5.12
C GLN A 201 24.24 31.74 4.77
N SER A 202 23.51 30.67 5.07
CA SER A 202 23.82 29.29 4.65
C SER A 202 22.51 28.53 4.48
N LYS A 203 22.58 27.34 3.89
CA LYS A 203 21.44 26.49 3.56
C LYS A 203 21.59 25.11 4.22
N LEU A 204 20.50 24.37 4.35
CA LEU A 204 20.54 22.98 4.76
C LEU A 204 21.21 22.13 3.66
N ALA A 205 21.79 20.99 4.02
CA ALA A 205 22.39 20.08 3.05
C ALA A 205 21.38 19.64 1.96
N MET A 206 20.12 19.40 2.34
CA MET A 206 19.06 19.03 1.38
C MET A 206 18.79 20.11 0.33
N ASP A 207 19.08 21.38 0.62
CA ASP A 207 18.87 22.49 -0.32
C ASP A 207 19.89 22.52 -1.45
N SER A 208 20.93 21.69 -1.37
CA SER A 208 21.94 21.53 -2.42
C SER A 208 21.52 20.53 -3.50
N PHE A 209 20.41 19.80 -3.30
CA PHE A 209 19.93 18.84 -4.28
C PHE A 209 19.52 19.58 -5.58
N PRO A 210 19.97 19.13 -6.76
CA PRO A 210 19.76 19.85 -8.01
C PRO A 210 18.33 19.74 -8.55
N VAL A 211 17.54 18.80 -8.01
CA VAL A 211 16.17 18.52 -8.44
C VAL A 211 15.24 18.60 -7.24
N LEU A 212 14.14 19.33 -7.42
CA LEU A 212 13.04 19.43 -6.48
C LEU A 212 11.77 18.95 -7.16
N GLY A 213 10.98 18.15 -6.44
CA GLY A 213 9.67 17.68 -6.89
C GLY A 213 8.61 17.89 -5.81
N HIS A 214 7.35 17.96 -6.24
CA HIS A 214 6.20 17.95 -5.34
C HIS A 214 5.50 16.60 -5.43
N GLN A 215 5.06 16.09 -4.29
CA GLN A 215 4.36 14.82 -4.17
C GLN A 215 2.96 15.03 -3.62
N MET A 216 1.97 14.40 -4.25
CA MET A 216 0.62 14.27 -3.69
C MET A 216 0.57 13.03 -2.79
N THR A 217 0.30 13.23 -1.50
CA THR A 217 0.45 12.19 -0.48
C THR A 217 -0.82 11.43 -0.15
N HIS A 218 -1.98 11.77 -0.73
CA HIS A 218 -3.24 11.06 -0.45
C HIS A 218 -3.13 9.55 -0.70
N SER A 219 -3.91 8.78 0.04
CA SER A 219 -3.99 7.32 0.01
C SER A 219 -5.23 6.81 -0.71
N LEU A 220 -5.47 5.50 -0.68
CA LEU A 220 -6.66 4.89 -1.26
C LEU A 220 -7.94 5.31 -0.51
N ASP A 221 -7.86 5.50 0.81
CA ASP A 221 -9.01 5.70 1.68
C ASP A 221 -8.99 7.03 2.45
N SER A 222 -7.91 7.81 2.35
CA SER A 222 -7.79 9.10 3.04
C SER A 222 -6.98 10.13 2.29
N TYR A 223 -7.43 11.40 2.32
CA TYR A 223 -6.63 12.54 1.87
C TYR A 223 -5.45 12.85 2.81
N ILE A 224 -5.58 12.52 4.10
CA ILE A 224 -4.55 12.70 5.12
C ILE A 224 -4.02 11.31 5.48
N THR A 225 -2.79 11.04 5.05
CA THR A 225 -2.14 9.74 5.27
C THR A 225 -1.56 9.61 6.67
N ASP A 226 -1.30 8.36 7.05
CA ASP A 226 -0.43 8.04 8.17
C ASP A 226 0.96 7.63 7.65
N SER A 227 1.90 7.35 8.56
CA SER A 227 3.25 6.94 8.17
C SER A 227 3.26 5.60 7.42
N ALA A 228 2.31 4.69 7.69
CA ALA A 228 2.31 3.34 7.10
C ALA A 228 1.98 3.34 5.60
N ASN A 229 0.86 3.94 5.21
CA ASN A 229 0.44 3.94 3.83
C ASN A 229 1.28 4.88 2.95
N SER A 230 1.81 5.96 3.53
CA SER A 230 2.75 6.84 2.83
C SER A 230 4.12 6.18 2.61
N ALA A 231 4.67 5.50 3.61
CA ALA A 231 5.92 4.74 3.45
C ALA A 231 5.74 3.56 2.48
N THR A 232 4.60 2.86 2.53
CA THR A 232 4.26 1.82 1.55
C THR A 232 4.30 2.36 0.12
N ALA A 233 3.68 3.52 -0.13
CA ALA A 233 3.72 4.15 -1.45
C ALA A 233 5.15 4.50 -1.91
N LEU A 234 6.01 4.94 -0.99
CA LEU A 234 7.41 5.25 -1.30
C LEU A 234 8.24 4.00 -1.63
N TYR A 235 7.98 2.87 -0.96
CA TYR A 235 8.81 1.68 -1.11
C TYR A 235 8.29 0.69 -2.15
N THR A 236 6.98 0.63 -2.41
CA THR A 236 6.41 -0.27 -3.42
C THR A 236 6.11 0.46 -4.73
N GLY A 237 5.84 1.77 -4.67
CA GLY A 237 5.24 2.53 -5.78
C GLY A 237 3.71 2.49 -5.80
N HIS A 238 3.08 1.82 -4.84
CA HIS A 238 1.63 1.61 -4.80
C HIS A 238 1.01 2.28 -3.57
N LYS A 239 -0.04 3.08 -3.80
CA LYS A 239 -0.84 3.64 -2.70
C LYS A 239 -1.54 2.52 -1.95
N SER A 240 -1.64 2.69 -0.63
CA SER A 240 -2.28 1.74 0.27
C SER A 240 -3.33 2.45 1.15
N THR A 241 -3.87 1.73 2.12
CA THR A 241 -4.91 2.14 3.09
C THR A 241 -4.24 2.52 4.41
N VAL A 242 -4.78 3.49 5.16
CA VAL A 242 -4.24 3.89 6.47
C VAL A 242 -3.93 2.67 7.36
N ASN A 243 -2.78 2.69 8.04
CA ASN A 243 -2.17 1.62 8.85
C ASN A 243 -1.50 0.48 8.07
N ALA A 244 -1.69 0.36 6.76
CA ALA A 244 -1.17 -0.76 6.01
C ALA A 244 0.30 -0.58 5.57
N LEU A 245 1.07 -1.65 5.72
CA LEU A 245 2.47 -1.82 5.35
C LEU A 245 2.52 -2.84 4.20
N GLY A 246 3.00 -2.46 3.01
CA GLY A 246 3.33 -3.40 1.92
C GLY A 246 2.16 -4.20 1.31
N VAL A 247 0.91 -3.86 1.62
CA VAL A 247 -0.29 -4.58 1.15
C VAL A 247 -1.37 -3.63 0.65
N TYR A 248 -2.31 -4.13 -0.13
CA TYR A 248 -3.62 -3.50 -0.29
C TYR A 248 -4.58 -4.08 0.74
N ALA A 249 -5.10 -3.27 1.66
CA ALA A 249 -6.03 -3.77 2.67
C ALA A 249 -7.32 -4.29 2.00
N ASP A 250 -7.67 -5.54 2.31
CA ASP A 250 -8.88 -6.22 1.83
C ASP A 250 -9.79 -6.60 3.01
N SER A 251 -10.82 -7.42 2.75
CA SER A 251 -11.73 -7.85 3.82
C SER A 251 -11.31 -9.13 4.54
N SER A 252 -10.12 -9.67 4.27
CA SER A 252 -9.61 -10.93 4.83
C SER A 252 -9.70 -10.96 6.34
N LYS A 253 -9.78 -12.14 6.96
CA LYS A 253 -9.94 -12.26 8.44
C LYS A 253 -8.71 -11.80 9.22
N THR A 254 -7.52 -12.04 8.68
CA THR A 254 -6.24 -11.75 9.35
C THR A 254 -5.52 -10.63 8.63
N SER A 255 -4.74 -9.83 9.37
CA SER A 255 -4.02 -8.69 8.80
C SER A 255 -2.78 -9.06 7.99
N PHE A 256 -2.51 -10.35 7.76
CA PHE A 256 -1.36 -10.86 7.02
C PHE A 256 -1.75 -11.57 5.72
N ASP A 257 -3.06 -11.72 5.47
CA ASP A 257 -3.59 -12.39 4.28
C ASP A 257 -3.91 -11.40 3.15
N ASP A 258 -3.90 -10.10 3.43
CA ASP A 258 -4.08 -9.05 2.44
C ASP A 258 -3.12 -9.22 1.23
N PRO A 259 -3.55 -8.86 0.01
CA PRO A 259 -2.72 -8.93 -1.19
C PRO A 259 -1.49 -8.02 -1.07
N LYS A 260 -0.32 -8.62 -1.26
CA LYS A 260 1.00 -8.02 -1.07
C LYS A 260 1.52 -7.36 -2.35
N VAL A 261 2.41 -6.38 -2.19
CA VAL A 261 3.14 -5.74 -3.30
C VAL A 261 4.60 -5.66 -2.95
N GLU A 262 5.46 -6.15 -3.84
CA GLU A 262 6.89 -6.24 -3.60
C GLU A 262 7.51 -4.85 -3.42
N THR A 263 8.35 -4.72 -2.39
CA THR A 263 9.06 -3.48 -2.08
C THR A 263 10.35 -3.35 -2.90
N ILE A 264 10.86 -2.13 -3.01
CA ILE A 264 12.13 -1.86 -3.69
C ILE A 264 13.32 -2.60 -3.04
N ALA A 265 13.27 -2.84 -1.72
CA ALA A 265 14.29 -3.60 -1.02
C ALA A 265 14.26 -5.08 -1.41
N GLU A 266 13.06 -5.66 -1.50
CA GLU A 266 12.85 -7.04 -1.96
C GLU A 266 13.29 -7.22 -3.42
N ILE A 267 12.90 -6.29 -4.30
CA ILE A 267 13.35 -6.25 -5.70
C ILE A 267 14.88 -6.20 -5.77
N PHE A 268 15.50 -5.29 -5.00
CA PHE A 268 16.96 -5.10 -5.02
C PHE A 268 17.71 -6.36 -4.54
N TYR A 269 17.23 -6.99 -3.47
CA TYR A 269 17.79 -8.25 -2.99
C TYR A 269 17.56 -9.40 -3.98
N ARG A 270 16.35 -9.54 -4.52
CA ARG A 270 16.00 -10.62 -5.46
C ARG A 270 16.86 -10.56 -6.72
N LEU A 271 17.00 -9.38 -7.32
CA LEU A 271 17.70 -9.20 -8.59
C LEU A 271 19.22 -9.10 -8.45
N TYR A 272 19.72 -8.50 -7.36
CA TYR A 272 21.14 -8.17 -7.25
C TYR A 272 21.83 -8.72 -6.00
N LYS A 273 21.08 -9.37 -5.09
CA LYS A 273 21.58 -9.73 -3.75
C LYS A 273 22.23 -8.54 -3.05
N GLY A 274 21.67 -7.35 -3.29
CA GLY A 274 22.17 -6.10 -2.75
C GLY A 274 21.83 -5.98 -1.27
N GLY A 275 22.75 -5.38 -0.50
CA GLY A 275 22.54 -5.15 0.92
C GLY A 275 21.48 -4.08 1.18
N VAL A 276 20.66 -4.31 2.20
CA VAL A 276 19.58 -3.40 2.63
C VAL A 276 19.85 -2.95 4.06
N GLY A 277 19.74 -1.64 4.31
CA GLY A 277 19.87 -1.07 5.64
C GLY A 277 18.69 -0.19 6.00
N ILE A 278 18.24 -0.27 7.25
CA ILE A 278 17.21 0.58 7.84
C ILE A 278 17.83 1.32 9.03
N VAL A 279 17.79 2.65 8.96
CA VAL A 279 18.28 3.52 10.03
C VAL A 279 17.18 4.52 10.37
N SER A 280 16.79 4.55 11.64
CA SER A 280 15.72 5.40 12.14
C SER A 280 16.07 5.95 13.53
N THR A 281 15.59 7.14 13.84
CA THR A 281 15.57 7.65 15.24
C THR A 281 14.34 7.16 16.00
N ALA A 282 13.31 6.67 15.30
CA ALA A 282 12.10 6.11 15.88
C ALA A 282 12.33 4.66 16.32
N PHE A 283 11.27 4.06 16.88
CA PHE A 283 11.19 2.62 17.04
C PHE A 283 11.39 1.93 15.68
N ILE A 284 12.29 0.95 15.60
CA ILE A 284 12.64 0.28 14.33
C ILE A 284 11.47 -0.49 13.69
N ALA A 285 10.48 -0.91 14.47
CA ALA A 285 9.26 -1.56 13.95
C ALA A 285 8.10 -0.57 13.74
N ASP A 286 8.31 0.73 13.95
CA ASP A 286 7.32 1.73 13.57
C ASP A 286 7.16 1.79 12.04
N ALA A 287 6.07 2.38 11.56
CA ALA A 287 5.63 2.24 10.18
C ALA A 287 6.67 2.61 9.11
N THR A 288 7.33 3.76 9.24
CA THR A 288 8.27 4.26 8.23
C THR A 288 9.46 3.32 7.99
N PRO A 289 10.16 2.80 9.02
CA PRO A 289 11.14 1.74 8.81
C PRO A 289 10.49 0.39 8.45
N ALA A 290 9.40 0.00 9.09
CA ALA A 290 8.76 -1.30 8.88
C ALA A 290 8.26 -1.52 7.45
N ALA A 291 7.65 -0.52 6.82
CA ALA A 291 7.08 -0.63 5.48
C ALA A 291 8.09 -0.99 4.41
N LEU A 292 9.41 -0.87 4.67
CA LEU A 292 10.43 -1.27 3.71
C LEU A 292 10.42 -2.78 3.45
N THR A 293 9.98 -3.60 4.41
CA THR A 293 10.00 -5.07 4.30
C THR A 293 8.78 -5.77 4.88
N ALA A 294 7.94 -5.08 5.66
CA ALA A 294 6.78 -5.68 6.31
C ALA A 294 5.54 -5.65 5.42
N HIS A 295 4.74 -6.72 5.51
CA HIS A 295 3.46 -6.86 4.80
C HIS A 295 2.33 -7.18 5.76
N THR A 296 1.57 -6.17 6.14
CA THR A 296 0.38 -6.31 7.00
C THR A 296 -0.51 -5.08 6.88
N ARG A 297 -1.84 -5.23 6.95
CA ARG A 297 -2.73 -4.05 7.01
C ARG A 297 -2.76 -3.35 8.38
N ASP A 298 -2.05 -3.90 9.36
CA ASP A 298 -2.02 -3.40 10.74
C ASP A 298 -0.57 -3.13 11.17
N ARG A 299 -0.13 -1.88 11.06
CA ARG A 299 1.18 -1.41 11.54
C ARG A 299 1.45 -1.70 13.02
N GLY A 300 0.43 -1.98 13.83
CA GLY A 300 0.55 -2.31 15.25
C GLY A 300 1.08 -3.73 15.51
N GLN A 301 1.25 -4.56 14.47
CA GLN A 301 1.80 -5.91 14.58
C GLN A 301 3.33 -5.93 14.80
N TYR A 302 3.83 -5.10 15.72
CA TYR A 302 5.27 -4.86 15.92
C TYR A 302 6.08 -6.13 16.10
N GLY A 303 5.57 -7.09 16.89
CA GLY A 303 6.28 -8.34 17.11
C GLY A 303 6.50 -9.14 15.81
N ALA A 304 5.46 -9.23 14.96
CA ALA A 304 5.57 -9.92 13.67
C ALA A 304 6.45 -9.14 12.68
N VAL A 305 6.41 -7.80 12.72
CA VAL A 305 7.31 -6.94 11.95
C VAL A 305 8.77 -7.21 12.34
N ILE A 306 9.09 -7.23 13.63
CA ILE A 306 10.44 -7.54 14.12
C ILE A 306 10.88 -8.94 13.68
N ASP A 307 9.98 -9.93 13.78
CA ASP A 307 10.28 -11.28 13.31
C ASP A 307 10.59 -11.32 11.81
N SER A 308 9.86 -10.53 11.00
CA SER A 308 10.08 -10.45 9.55
C SER A 308 11.44 -9.86 9.18
N PHE A 309 12.01 -8.96 10.00
CA PHE A 309 13.35 -8.42 9.77
C PHE A 309 14.45 -9.48 9.91
N LEU A 310 14.17 -10.58 10.60
CA LEU A 310 15.12 -11.67 10.82
C LEU A 310 14.81 -12.91 9.97
N ASN A 311 13.53 -13.21 9.79
CA ASN A 311 13.04 -14.46 9.20
C ASN A 311 12.39 -14.29 7.83
N GLY A 312 12.21 -13.05 7.35
CA GLY A 312 11.38 -12.77 6.20
C GLY A 312 9.91 -13.10 6.44
N ILE A 313 9.12 -13.10 5.38
CA ILE A 313 7.71 -13.48 5.42
C ILE A 313 7.61 -15.00 5.28
N THR A 314 7.30 -15.69 6.37
CA THR A 314 7.38 -17.17 6.43
C THR A 314 6.05 -17.89 6.15
N ASN A 315 4.91 -17.19 6.29
CA ASN A 315 3.58 -17.82 6.20
C ASN A 315 3.04 -17.93 4.76
N TYR A 316 3.68 -17.28 3.80
CA TYR A 316 3.26 -17.28 2.40
C TYR A 316 4.48 -17.38 1.49
N THR A 317 4.31 -17.98 0.32
CA THR A 317 5.32 -17.93 -0.74
C THR A 317 5.46 -16.48 -1.19
N TRP A 318 6.57 -15.85 -0.80
CA TRP A 318 6.94 -14.49 -1.18
C TRP A 318 8.41 -14.45 -1.60
N THR A 319 9.02 -13.27 -1.61
CA THR A 319 10.45 -13.10 -1.82
C THR A 319 11.24 -13.88 -0.77
N ASN A 320 12.02 -14.87 -1.20
CA ASN A 320 12.91 -15.63 -0.34
C ASN A 320 14.10 -14.76 0.09
N TRP A 321 13.90 -14.02 1.18
CA TRP A 321 14.85 -13.10 1.77
C TRP A 321 14.69 -13.10 3.30
N SER A 322 15.81 -13.18 4.02
CA SER A 322 15.86 -13.21 5.49
C SER A 322 15.81 -11.83 6.15
N GLY A 323 15.61 -10.76 5.38
CA GLY A 323 15.49 -9.39 5.89
C GLY A 323 16.79 -8.55 5.84
N PRO A 324 16.76 -7.30 6.35
CA PRO A 324 17.81 -6.29 6.17
C PRO A 324 19.13 -6.59 6.87
N ASP A 325 20.25 -6.30 6.22
CA ASP A 325 21.61 -6.50 6.73
C ASP A 325 21.99 -5.53 7.85
N VAL A 326 21.40 -4.33 7.87
CA VAL A 326 21.67 -3.30 8.87
C VAL A 326 20.35 -2.78 9.45
N LEU A 327 20.24 -2.77 10.77
CA LEU A 327 19.10 -2.22 11.51
C LEU A 327 19.61 -1.34 12.64
N PHE A 328 19.35 -0.03 12.55
CA PHE A 328 19.61 0.92 13.63
C PHE A 328 18.33 1.67 13.98
N GLY A 329 17.89 1.58 15.23
CA GLY A 329 16.71 2.30 15.71
C GLY A 329 16.48 2.13 17.20
N GLY A 330 15.40 2.73 17.68
CA GLY A 330 14.91 2.55 19.05
C GLY A 330 14.05 1.30 19.22
N GLY A 331 13.39 1.20 20.37
CA GLY A 331 12.44 0.12 20.71
C GLY A 331 13.06 -1.15 21.29
N ALA A 332 14.18 -1.01 22.00
CA ALA A 332 14.90 -2.12 22.63
C ALA A 332 14.01 -2.97 23.55
N GLU A 333 12.99 -2.38 24.16
CA GLU A 333 12.00 -3.05 25.02
C GLU A 333 11.24 -4.19 24.33
N GLN A 334 11.13 -4.17 23.00
CA GLN A 334 10.49 -5.23 22.21
C GLN A 334 11.47 -6.36 21.83
N PHE A 335 12.77 -6.16 22.07
CA PHE A 335 13.81 -7.13 21.76
C PHE A 335 14.24 -7.96 22.98
N TYR A 336 14.00 -7.47 24.20
CA TYR A 336 14.27 -8.24 25.42
C TYR A 336 13.21 -9.32 25.65
N PRO A 337 13.59 -10.51 26.14
CA PRO A 337 12.64 -11.59 26.40
C PRO A 337 11.59 -11.17 27.42
N GLY A 338 10.33 -11.50 27.15
CA GLY A 338 9.20 -11.19 28.01
C GLY A 338 7.96 -10.78 27.23
N LYS A 339 6.92 -10.35 27.95
CA LYS A 339 5.59 -10.07 27.36
C LYS A 339 5.59 -9.00 26.26
N GLY A 340 6.60 -8.13 26.24
CA GLY A 340 6.77 -7.10 25.21
C GLY A 340 7.30 -7.65 23.88
N SER A 341 8.16 -8.67 23.92
CA SER A 341 8.75 -9.28 22.71
C SER A 341 7.81 -10.27 22.01
N PHE A 342 8.01 -10.45 20.70
CA PHE A 342 7.25 -11.43 19.95
C PHE A 342 7.45 -12.84 20.51
N GLN A 343 6.35 -13.47 20.93
CA GLN A 343 6.34 -14.80 21.55
C GLN A 343 7.24 -14.93 22.79
N GLY A 344 7.60 -13.82 23.46
CA GLY A 344 8.47 -13.87 24.64
C GLY A 344 9.96 -14.10 24.37
N LYS A 345 10.39 -14.07 23.10
CA LYS A 345 11.76 -14.40 22.69
C LYS A 345 12.75 -13.25 22.94
N ASP A 346 13.99 -13.61 23.21
CA ASP A 346 15.11 -12.67 23.20
C ASP A 346 15.56 -12.45 21.74
N TYR A 347 15.08 -11.37 21.12
CA TYR A 347 15.43 -11.08 19.74
C TYR A 347 16.89 -10.68 19.57
N TYR A 348 17.56 -10.09 20.57
CA TYR A 348 18.99 -9.87 20.45
C TYR A 348 19.76 -11.19 20.32
N ALA A 349 19.36 -12.21 21.09
CA ALA A 349 19.92 -13.54 20.94
C ALA A 349 19.55 -14.20 19.59
N GLU A 350 18.31 -14.03 19.11
CA GLU A 350 17.90 -14.56 17.79
C GLU A 350 18.66 -13.90 16.62
N PHE A 351 18.87 -12.59 16.66
CA PHE A 351 19.70 -11.87 15.68
C PHE A 351 21.17 -12.33 15.76
N ALA A 352 21.74 -12.48 16.96
CA ALA A 352 23.10 -12.98 17.14
C ALA A 352 23.27 -14.41 16.59
N LYS A 353 22.27 -15.30 16.75
CA LYS A 353 22.27 -16.65 16.14
C LYS A 353 22.30 -16.62 14.62
N LYS A 354 21.82 -15.55 13.99
CA LYS A 354 21.93 -15.30 12.55
C LYS A 354 23.14 -14.45 12.16
N ASN A 355 24.17 -14.41 13.02
CA ASN A 355 25.44 -13.71 12.81
C ASN A 355 25.34 -12.18 12.73
N TYR A 356 24.31 -11.56 13.31
CA TYR A 356 24.28 -10.10 13.46
C TYR A 356 25.16 -9.66 14.62
N THR A 357 25.93 -8.60 14.41
CA THR A 357 26.62 -7.88 15.49
C THR A 357 25.61 -7.01 16.24
N VAL A 358 25.27 -7.39 17.48
CA VAL A 358 24.34 -6.61 18.32
C VAL A 358 25.10 -5.50 19.07
N VAL A 359 24.71 -4.25 18.82
CA VAL A 359 25.24 -3.07 19.50
C VAL A 359 24.09 -2.28 20.14
N GLN A 360 24.27 -1.83 21.37
CA GLN A 360 23.22 -1.16 22.15
C GLN A 360 23.60 0.26 22.60
N ASN A 361 24.81 0.71 22.31
CA ASN A 361 25.26 2.06 22.64
C ASN A 361 26.34 2.56 21.67
N ASN A 362 26.56 3.87 21.66
CA ASN A 362 27.51 4.52 20.76
C ASN A 362 28.96 4.03 20.96
N THR A 363 29.38 3.75 22.19
CA THR A 363 30.74 3.27 22.47
C THR A 363 30.97 1.88 21.86
N ALA A 364 30.00 0.98 21.92
CA ALA A 364 30.05 -0.34 21.29
C ALA A 364 30.00 -0.22 19.76
N LEU A 365 29.13 0.67 19.23
CA LEU A 365 29.05 0.93 17.80
C LEU A 365 30.38 1.43 17.23
N GLN A 366 31.03 2.40 17.89
CA GLN A 366 32.33 2.95 17.47
C GLN A 366 33.48 1.94 17.54
N LYS A 367 33.36 0.90 18.37
CA LYS A 367 34.34 -0.19 18.48
C LYS A 367 34.05 -1.36 17.53
N SER A 368 32.87 -1.41 16.92
CA SER A 368 32.48 -2.46 15.99
C SER A 368 33.33 -2.38 14.73
N SER A 369 33.87 -3.51 14.29
CA SER A 369 34.79 -3.61 13.15
C SER A 369 34.10 -4.05 11.85
N ASN A 370 32.78 -3.85 11.74
CA ASN A 370 31.97 -4.31 10.61
C ASN A 370 32.47 -3.79 9.27
#